data_AF-A0A0F3GW47-F1
#
_entry.id   AF-A0A0F3GW47-F1
#
_cell.length_a   1.000
_cell.length_b   1.000
_cell.length_c   1.000
_cell.angle_alpha   90.00
_cell.angle_beta   90.00
_cell.angle_gamma   90.00
#
_symmetry.space_group_name_H-M   'P 1'
#
loop_
_entity.id
_entity.type
_entity.pdbx_description
1 polymer ?
#
loop_
_entity_poly.entity_id
_entity_poly.type
_entity_poly.pdbx_seq_one_letter_code
_entity_poly.pdbx_strand_id
1 'polypeptide(L)'
;MANNIIALGGSAAIVGVIGGDHQGRIISGLLRDKGIEDAGVFCDARPTTIKTRVIAHHQQVVRFDREDARHIDGNMLKGIGDAVK
;
A
#
# COMPACT_ATOMS: atom_id res chain seq x y z
N MET A 1 8.03 -1.41 -3.82
CA MET A 1 8.55 -1.82 -5.15
C MET A 1 8.49 -0.69 -6.15
N ALA A 2 7.32 -0.06 -6.41
CA ALA A 2 7.19 1.04 -7.37
C ALA A 2 8.24 2.16 -7.23
N ASN A 3 8.53 2.60 -6.00
CA ASN A 3 9.57 3.61 -5.77
C ASN A 3 10.95 3.22 -6.34
N ASN A 4 11.33 1.94 -6.29
CA ASN A 4 12.61 1.47 -6.84
C ASN A 4 12.57 1.44 -8.37
N ILE A 5 11.43 1.03 -8.95
CA ILE A 5 11.25 1.01 -10.42
C ILE A 5 11.36 2.43 -10.98
N ILE A 6 10.68 3.39 -10.36
CA ILE A 6 10.72 4.80 -10.76
C ILE A 6 12.11 5.40 -10.56
N ALA A 7 12.79 5.08 -9.46
CA ALA A 7 14.16 5.53 -9.22
C ALA A 7 15.16 5.03 -10.27
N LEU A 8 14.87 3.88 -10.92
CA LEU A 8 15.66 3.33 -12.02
C LEU A 8 15.23 3.84 -13.41
N GLY A 9 14.30 4.79 -13.48
CA GLY A 9 13.80 5.36 -14.74
C GLY A 9 12.67 4.55 -15.41
N GLY A 10 12.13 3.55 -14.73
CA GLY A 10 10.97 2.80 -15.20
C GLY A 10 9.64 3.48 -14.88
N SER A 11 8.57 2.96 -15.47
CA SER A 11 7.18 3.33 -15.11
C SER A 11 6.56 2.26 -14.21
N ALA A 12 5.75 2.68 -13.24
CA ALA A 12 5.05 1.77 -12.33
C ALA A 12 3.66 2.31 -12.00
N ALA A 13 2.66 1.43 -12.06
CA ALA A 13 1.35 1.64 -11.48
C ALA A 13 1.23 0.84 -10.16
N ILE A 14 0.43 1.33 -9.22
CA ILE A 14 0.12 0.63 -7.98
C ILE A 14 -1.37 0.31 -7.97
N VAL A 15 -1.68 -0.96 -7.72
CA VAL A 15 -3.04 -1.42 -7.45
C VAL A 15 -3.09 -2.06 -6.06
N GLY A 16 -4.06 -1.69 -5.24
CA GLY A 16 -4.19 -2.25 -3.90
C GLY A 16 -5.24 -1.55 -3.04
N VAL A 17 -5.32 -1.98 -1.78
CA VAL A 17 -6.28 -1.44 -0.81
C VAL A 17 -5.57 -0.78 0.35
N ILE A 18 -6.03 0.42 0.70
CA ILE A 18 -5.64 1.17 1.90
C ILE A 18 -6.86 1.39 2.80
N GLY A 19 -6.63 1.71 4.06
CA GLY A 19 -7.68 2.18 4.96
C GLY A 19 -7.91 3.68 4.83
N GLY A 20 -9.08 4.15 5.28
CA GLY A 20 -9.39 5.59 5.43
C GLY A 20 -8.62 6.30 6.55
N ASP A 21 -7.54 5.70 7.05
CA ASP A 21 -6.77 6.15 8.20
C ASP A 21 -5.60 7.08 7.81
N HIS A 22 -4.88 7.55 8.81
CA HIS A 22 -3.73 8.43 8.60
C HIS A 22 -2.64 7.80 7.74
N GLN A 23 -2.41 6.49 7.87
CA GLN A 23 -1.39 5.78 7.12
C GLN A 23 -1.79 5.65 5.64
N GLY A 24 -3.08 5.44 5.35
CA GLY A 24 -3.60 5.46 3.99
C GLY A 24 -3.34 6.81 3.31
N ARG A 25 -3.60 7.92 4.02
CA ARG A 25 -3.29 9.27 3.52
C ARG A 25 -1.81 9.49 3.25
N ILE A 26 -0.93 8.97 4.11
CA ILE A 26 0.53 9.02 3.87
C ILE A 26 0.88 8.28 2.58
N ILE A 27 0.34 7.07 2.36
CA ILE A 27 0.58 6.30 1.14
C ILE A 27 0.13 7.09 -0.09
N SER A 28 -1.09 7.63 -0.10
CA SER A 28 -1.60 8.42 -1.23
C SER A 28 -0.72 9.64 -1.51
N GLY A 29 -0.26 10.34 -0.48
CA GLY A 29 0.69 11.47 -0.63
C GLY A 29 2.02 11.03 -1.25
N LEU A 30 2.61 9.95 -0.75
CA LEU A 30 3.88 9.41 -1.26
C LEU A 30 3.77 8.96 -2.73
N LEU A 31 2.63 8.41 -3.15
CA LEU A 31 2.41 8.04 -4.55
C LEU A 31 2.35 9.28 -5.45
N ARG A 32 1.60 10.31 -5.02
CA ARG A 32 1.49 11.60 -5.75
C ARG A 32 2.83 12.31 -5.88
N ASP A 33 3.62 12.36 -4.80
CA ASP A 33 4.96 12.97 -4.81
C ASP A 33 5.93 12.26 -5.77
N LYS A 34 5.65 10.99 -6.09
CA LYS A 34 6.42 10.19 -7.05
C LYS A 34 5.83 10.21 -8.47
N GLY A 35 4.76 10.96 -8.71
CA GLY A 35 4.07 11.01 -9.99
C GLY A 35 3.37 9.69 -10.34
N ILE A 36 3.05 8.86 -9.35
CA ILE A 36 2.27 7.63 -9.54
C ILE A 36 0.79 7.97 -9.38
N GLU A 37 -0.02 7.67 -10.38
CA GLU A 37 -1.47 7.80 -10.29
C GLU A 37 -2.03 6.84 -9.22
N ASP A 38 -2.89 7.37 -8.35
CA ASP A 38 -3.55 6.63 -7.28
C ASP A 38 -4.86 5.97 -7.73
N ALA A 39 -5.15 5.94 -9.03
CA ALA A 39 -6.38 5.37 -9.59
C ALA A 39 -6.59 3.87 -9.27
N GLY A 40 -5.51 3.11 -9.10
CA GLY A 40 -5.55 1.71 -8.69
C GLY A 40 -5.63 1.51 -7.17
N VAL A 41 -5.64 2.58 -6.37
CA VAL A 41 -5.63 2.52 -4.91
C VAL A 41 -7.05 2.73 -4.37
N PHE A 42 -7.61 1.69 -3.78
CA PHE A 42 -8.97 1.68 -3.27
C PHE A 42 -8.98 1.82 -1.75
N CYS A 43 -10.00 2.49 -1.21
CA CYS A 43 -10.16 2.70 0.23
C CYS A 43 -11.21 1.75 0.83
N ASP A 44 -10.88 1.05 1.92
CA ASP A 44 -11.79 0.18 2.67
C ASP A 44 -11.86 0.60 4.15
N ALA A 45 -12.81 0.06 4.91
CA ALA A 45 -12.93 0.24 6.35
C ALA A 45 -11.84 -0.50 7.16
N ARG A 46 -11.11 -1.42 6.52
CA ARG A 46 -9.97 -2.11 7.14
C ARG A 46 -8.82 -1.12 7.45
N PRO A 47 -8.02 -1.33 8.50
CA PRO A 47 -6.86 -0.50 8.75
C PRO A 47 -5.83 -0.67 7.62
N THR A 48 -5.10 0.39 7.31
CA THR A 48 -3.94 0.30 6.42
C THR A 48 -2.89 -0.61 7.06
N THR A 49 -2.37 -1.57 6.28
CA THR A 49 -1.36 -2.51 6.75
C THR A 49 -0.08 -1.82 7.19
N ILE A 50 0.36 -2.09 8.41
CA ILE A 50 1.63 -1.58 8.96
C ILE A 50 2.54 -2.78 9.27
N LYS A 51 3.78 -2.71 8.82
CA LYS A 51 4.82 -3.71 9.09
C LYS A 51 5.90 -3.08 9.96
N THR A 52 5.84 -3.29 11.27
CA THR A 52 6.75 -2.64 12.22
C THR A 52 7.97 -3.53 12.47
N ARG A 53 9.16 -2.93 12.40
CA ARG A 53 10.43 -3.59 12.72
C ARG A 53 11.12 -2.81 13.83
N VAL A 54 11.42 -3.49 14.94
CA VAL A 54 12.22 -2.95 16.05
C VAL A 54 13.67 -3.38 15.83
N ILE A 55 14.57 -2.41 15.70
CA ILE A 55 15.99 -2.63 15.41
C ILE A 55 16.82 -2.19 16.62
N ALA A 56 17.76 -3.02 17.06
CA ALA A 56 18.77 -2.68 18.07
C ALA A 56 20.13 -3.26 17.68
N HIS A 57 21.21 -2.53 17.90
CA HIS A 57 22.58 -2.95 17.54
C HIS A 57 22.70 -3.50 16.09
N HIS A 58 22.06 -2.82 15.13
CA HIS A 58 22.00 -3.23 13.71
C HIS A 58 21.30 -4.58 13.44
N GLN A 59 20.58 -5.13 14.41
CA GLN A 59 19.82 -6.38 14.28
C GLN A 59 18.32 -6.12 14.43
N GLN A 60 17.51 -6.86 13.67
CA GLN A 60 16.06 -6.87 13.86
C GLN A 60 15.72 -7.74 15.07
N VAL A 61 15.25 -7.11 16.15
CA VAL A 61 14.91 -7.79 17.40
C VAL A 61 13.47 -8.29 17.38
N VAL A 62 12.53 -7.46 16.91
CA VAL A 62 11.11 -7.79 16.85
C VAL A 62 10.52 -7.34 15.53
N ARG A 63 9.59 -8.13 15.01
CA ARG A 63 8.70 -7.71 13.94
C ARG A 63 7.26 -8.03 14.32
N PHE A 64 6.38 -7.06 14.14
CA PHE A 64 4.95 -7.24 14.31
C PHE A 64 4.20 -6.45 13.24
N ASP A 65 3.10 -7.04 12.81
CA ASP A 65 2.31 -6.54 11.71
C ASP A 65 0.92 -6.16 12.26
N ARG A 66 0.41 -4.99 11.85
CA ARG A 66 -0.97 -4.58 12.10
C ARG A 66 -1.70 -4.62 10.77
N GLU A 67 -2.54 -5.62 10.60
CA GLU A 67 -3.27 -5.86 9.37
C GLU A 67 -4.62 -6.52 9.63
N ASP A 68 -5.48 -6.49 8.62
CA ASP A 68 -6.73 -7.22 8.58
C ASP A 68 -6.68 -8.23 7.44
N ALA A 69 -6.58 -9.51 7.81
CA ALA A 69 -6.44 -10.63 6.88
C ALA A 69 -7.79 -11.17 6.37
N ARG A 70 -8.91 -10.54 6.72
CA ARG A 70 -10.22 -10.93 6.18
C ARG A 70 -10.29 -10.63 4.70
N HIS A 71 -11.06 -11.44 3.98
CA HIS A 71 -11.33 -11.25 2.57
C HIS A 71 -11.88 -9.84 2.30
N ILE A 72 -11.54 -9.31 1.13
CA ILE A 72 -12.07 -8.03 0.65
C ILE A 72 -13.46 -8.28 0.05
N ASP A 73 -14.35 -7.30 0.17
CA ASP A 73 -15.69 -7.37 -0.41
C ASP A 73 -15.63 -7.69 -1.92
N GLY A 74 -16.59 -8.47 -2.41
CA GLY A 74 -16.61 -8.94 -3.79
C GLY A 74 -16.68 -7.80 -4.82
N ASN A 75 -17.37 -6.69 -4.51
CA ASN A 75 -17.43 -5.53 -5.40
C ASN A 75 -16.07 -4.84 -5.49
N MET A 76 -15.38 -4.75 -4.36
CA MET A 76 -14.05 -4.15 -4.29
C MET A 76 -13.01 -5.01 -5.00
N LEU A 77 -13.07 -6.34 -4.83
CA LEU A 77 -12.24 -7.28 -5.60
C LEU A 77 -12.45 -7.15 -7.10
N LYS A 78 -13.69 -6.96 -7.55
CA LYS A 78 -14.00 -6.71 -8.97
C LYS A 78 -13.38 -5.41 -9.45
N GLY A 79 -13.52 -4.32 -8.69
CA GLY A 79 -12.90 -3.03 -9.01
C GLY A 79 -11.38 -3.10 -9.14
N ILE A 80 -10.71 -3.84 -8.24
CA ILE A 80 -9.28 -4.12 -8.32
C ILE A 80 -8.94 -4.90 -9.60
N GLY A 81 -9.75 -5.93 -9.93
CA GLY A 81 -9.55 -6.73 -11.15
C GLY A 81 -9.68 -5.92 -12.44
N ASP A 82 -10.56 -4.91 -12.46
CA ASP A 82 -10.74 -4.03 -13.62
C ASP A 82 -9.63 -2.96 -13.72
N ALA A 83 -9.01 -2.56 -12.60
CA ALA A 83 -7.87 -1.64 -12.60
C ALA A 83 -6.53 -2.26 -13.06
N VAL A 84 -6.47 -3.58 -13.23
CA VAL A 84 -5.27 -4.32 -13.68
C VAL A 84 -5.33 -4.68 -15.18
N LYS A 85 -6.50 -4.57 -15.81
CA LYS A 85 -6.69 -4.82 -17.24
C LYS A 85 -6.32 -3.60 -18.06
#